data_AF-A0A0F9IG78-F1
#
_entry.id   AF-A0A0F9IG78-F1
#
_cell.length_a   1.000
_cell.length_b   1.000
_cell.length_c   1.000
_cell.angle_alpha   90.00
_cell.angle_beta   90.00
_cell.angle_gamma   90.00
#
_symmetry.space_group_name_H-M   'P 1'
#
loop_
_entity.id
_entity.type
_entity.pdbx_description
1 polymer ?
#
loop_
_entity_poly.entity_id
_entity_poly.type
_entity_poly.pdbx_seq_one_letter_code
_entity_poly.pdbx_strand_id
1 'polypeptide(L)'
;MVMTSKQSLFFAPTSKRLARDITITSPFAFRKSIQIIKKGGVTLQEKRALVLAQNRASAQLMRKNLSIKERVQFTTIQNMRLPKVTR
;
A
#
# COMPACT_ATOMS: atom_id res chain seq x y z
N MET A 1 -0.48 -27.57 0.29
CA MET A 1 -0.48 -26.31 -0.50
C MET A 1 0.19 -25.23 0.33
N VAL A 2 1.50 -25.05 0.16
CA VAL A 2 2.33 -24.19 1.04
C VAL A 2 2.17 -22.74 0.59
N MET A 3 1.40 -21.95 1.34
CA MET A 3 1.38 -20.50 1.20
C MET A 3 2.74 -19.97 1.68
N THR A 4 3.63 -19.70 0.72
CA THR A 4 4.93 -19.10 0.96
C THR A 4 4.74 -17.75 1.63
N SER A 5 5.09 -17.71 2.92
CA SER A 5 5.37 -16.51 3.67
C SER A 5 6.57 -15.81 3.03
N LYS A 6 6.32 -15.03 1.97
CA LYS A 6 7.29 -14.04 1.52
C LYS A 6 7.60 -13.18 2.73
N GLN A 7 8.79 -13.36 3.30
CA GLN A 7 9.33 -12.64 4.44
C GLN A 7 9.25 -11.15 4.12
N SER A 8 8.17 -10.51 4.57
CA SER A 8 8.04 -9.08 4.59
C SER A 8 8.94 -8.60 5.72
N LEU A 9 9.99 -7.83 5.40
CA LEU A 9 10.84 -7.08 6.34
C LEU A 9 10.08 -6.09 7.24
N PHE A 10 8.75 -6.12 7.19
CA PHE A 10 7.86 -5.20 7.88
C PHE A 10 6.87 -6.03 8.69
N PHE A 11 6.77 -5.66 9.97
CA PHE A 11 5.88 -6.20 11.01
C PHE A 11 4.55 -6.72 10.47
N ALA A 12 4.06 -7.79 11.10
CA ALA A 12 2.74 -8.35 10.83
C ALA A 12 1.70 -7.21 10.85
N PRO A 13 0.83 -7.12 9.84
CA PRO A 13 -0.11 -6.01 9.75
C PRO A 13 -1.03 -6.03 10.96
N THR A 14 -1.13 -4.89 11.65
CA THR A 14 -1.96 -4.71 12.86
C THR A 14 -3.44 -5.03 12.61
N SER A 15 -3.88 -5.00 11.35
CA SER A 15 -5.20 -5.48 10.93
C SER A 15 -5.07 -6.37 9.69
N LYS A 16 -5.48 -7.64 9.82
CA LYS A 16 -5.52 -8.61 8.71
C LYS A 16 -6.44 -8.16 7.57
N ARG A 17 -7.51 -7.41 7.88
CA ARG A 17 -8.45 -6.88 6.89
C ARG A 17 -7.76 -5.82 6.01
N LEU A 18 -7.15 -4.82 6.65
CA LEU A 18 -6.48 -3.72 5.92
C LEU A 18 -5.31 -4.22 5.08
N ALA A 19 -4.61 -5.28 5.52
CA ALA A 19 -3.56 -5.90 4.73
C ALA A 19 -4.05 -6.61 3.47
N ARG A 20 -5.27 -7.17 3.50
CA ARG A 20 -5.91 -7.77 2.31
C ARG A 20 -6.43 -6.68 1.38
N ASP A 21 -7.00 -5.62 1.95
CA ASP A 21 -7.64 -4.56 1.19
C ASP A 21 -6.64 -3.60 0.52
N ILE A 22 -5.48 -3.37 1.15
CA ILE A 22 -4.47 -2.40 0.68
C ILE A 22 -3.31 -3.14 0.02
N THR A 23 -3.26 -3.04 -1.30
CA THR A 23 -2.25 -3.72 -2.14
C THR A 23 -1.41 -2.70 -2.91
N ILE A 24 -0.09 -2.87 -2.89
CA ILE A 24 0.87 -2.02 -3.63
C ILE A 24 1.47 -2.71 -4.87
N THR A 25 0.90 -3.83 -5.32
CA THR A 25 1.39 -4.60 -6.47
C THR A 25 1.39 -3.80 -7.78
N SER A 26 0.44 -2.87 -7.92
CA SER A 26 0.41 -1.95 -9.05
C SER A 26 -0.25 -0.63 -8.65
N PRO A 27 0.01 0.47 -9.39
CA PRO A 27 -0.67 1.75 -9.17
C PRO A 27 -2.20 1.61 -9.23
N PHE A 28 -2.71 0.79 -10.16
CA PHE A 28 -4.14 0.55 -10.31
C PHE A 28 -4.75 -0.14 -9.08
N ALA A 29 -4.09 -1.19 -8.57
CA ALA A 29 -4.54 -1.89 -7.37
C ALA A 29 -4.58 -0.95 -6.16
N PHE A 30 -3.54 -0.14 -5.97
CA PHE A 30 -3.49 0.82 -4.86
C PHE A 30 -4.59 1.89 -4.96
N ARG A 31 -4.84 2.40 -6.18
CA ARG A 31 -5.95 3.33 -6.43
C ARG A 31 -7.30 2.70 -6.09
N LYS A 32 -7.51 1.43 -6.45
CA LYS A 32 -8.74 0.69 -6.12
C LYS A 32 -8.92 0.55 -4.61
N SER A 33 -7.84 0.23 -3.88
CA SER A 33 -7.86 0.19 -2.40
C SER A 33 -8.28 1.53 -1.80
N ILE A 34 -7.72 2.65 -2.29
CA ILE A 34 -8.11 4.00 -1.86
C ILE A 34 -9.61 4.26 -2.09
N GLN A 35 -10.12 3.88 -3.27
CA GLN A 35 -11.54 4.06 -3.60
C GLN A 35 -12.46 3.25 -2.69
N ILE A 36 -12.10 1.99 -2.39
CA ILE A 36 -12.87 1.12 -1.49
C ILE A 36 -12.96 1.75 -0.10
N ILE A 37 -11.82 2.17 0.47
CA ILE A 37 -11.77 2.80 1.79
C ILE A 37 -12.56 4.12 1.79
N LYS A 38 -12.46 4.92 0.73
CA LYS A 38 -13.18 6.19 0.62
C LYS A 38 -14.70 6.03 0.66
N LYS A 39 -15.26 4.94 0.10
CA LYS A 39 -16.72 4.71 0.06
C LYS A 39 -17.35 4.52 1.44
N GLY A 40 -16.61 3.99 2.42
CA GLY A 40 -17.10 3.73 3.78
C GLY A 40 -16.87 4.88 4.77
N GLY A 41 -16.26 5.98 4.32
CA GLY A 41 -15.63 6.97 5.20
C GLY A 41 -14.26 6.50 5.68
N VAL A 42 -13.32 7.43 5.82
CA VAL A 42 -11.93 7.10 6.15
C VAL A 42 -11.71 7.27 7.64
N THR A 43 -11.43 6.16 8.32
CA THR A 43 -11.00 6.19 9.71
C THR A 43 -9.51 6.54 9.85
N LEU A 44 -9.09 6.95 11.05
CA LEU A 44 -7.67 7.20 11.34
C LEU A 44 -6.80 5.96 11.10
N GLN A 45 -7.30 4.77 11.42
CA GLN A 45 -6.57 3.51 11.24
C GLN A 45 -6.37 3.17 9.77
N GLU A 46 -7.40 3.33 8.94
CA GLU A 46 -7.32 3.12 7.49
C GLU A 46 -6.38 4.12 6.82
N LYS A 47 -6.43 5.39 7.24
CA LYS A 47 -5.47 6.39 6.77
C LYS A 47 -4.03 5.99 7.11
N ARG A 48 -3.77 5.57 8.35
CA ARG A 48 -2.44 5.09 8.76
C ARG A 48 -1.99 3.90 7.91
N ALA A 49 -2.89 2.97 7.61
CA ALA A 49 -2.58 1.81 6.77
C ALA A 49 -2.24 2.21 5.32
N LEU A 50 -2.95 3.19 4.74
CA LEU A 50 -2.63 3.74 3.43
C LEU A 50 -1.27 4.45 3.42
N VAL A 51 -0.95 5.21 4.47
CA VAL A 51 0.37 5.85 4.64
C VAL A 51 1.46 4.79 4.75
N LEU A 52 1.26 3.73 5.53
CA LEU A 52 2.22 2.62 5.63
C LEU A 52 2.47 1.95 4.27
N ALA A 53 1.43 1.79 3.46
CA ALA A 53 1.57 1.25 2.11
C ALA A 53 2.40 2.18 1.20
N GLN A 54 2.21 3.51 1.28
CA GLN A 54 3.08 4.45 0.57
C GLN A 54 4.53 4.40 1.06
N ASN A 55 4.75 4.35 2.37
CA ASN A 55 6.10 4.24 2.93
C ASN A 55 6.79 2.95 2.47
N ARG A 56 6.05 1.84 2.33
CA ARG A 56 6.57 0.60 1.75
C ARG A 56 6.96 0.78 0.28
N ALA A 57 6.15 1.48 -0.52
CA ALA A 57 6.51 1.79 -1.90
C ALA A 57 7.78 2.67 -1.98
N SER A 58 7.91 3.68 -1.11
CA SER A 58 9.12 4.47 -0.97
C SER A 58 10.34 3.63 -0.57
N ALA A 59 10.18 2.70 0.37
CA ALA A 59 11.25 1.78 0.75
C ALA A 59 11.66 0.85 -0.41
N GLN A 60 10.71 0.40 -1.24
CA GLN A 60 11.03 -0.38 -2.44
C GLN A 60 11.87 0.45 -3.41
N LEU A 61 11.58 1.74 -3.63
CA LEU A 61 12.33 2.61 -4.54
C LEU A 61 13.82 2.74 -4.20
N MET A 62 14.19 2.55 -2.93
CA MET A 62 15.59 2.57 -2.48
C MET A 62 16.38 1.34 -2.92
N ARG A 63 15.72 0.27 -3.41
CA ARG A 63 16.40 -0.94 -3.89
C ARG A 63 17.11 -0.64 -5.20
N LYS A 64 18.37 -1.09 -5.30
CA LYS A 64 19.22 -0.89 -6.49
C LYS A 64 18.78 -1.73 -7.70
N ASN A 65 18.01 -2.79 -7.47
CA ASN A 65 17.76 -3.85 -8.46
C ASN A 65 16.37 -3.72 -9.13
N LEU A 66 15.77 -2.54 -9.13
CA LEU A 66 14.46 -2.30 -9.73
C LEU A 66 14.58 -2.04 -11.23
N SER A 67 13.72 -2.68 -12.02
CA SER A 67 13.54 -2.27 -13.42
C SER A 67 12.94 -0.86 -13.50
N ILE A 68 13.15 -0.19 -14.63
CA ILE A 68 12.58 1.14 -14.91
C ILE A 68 11.05 1.11 -14.74
N LYS A 69 10.39 0.04 -15.21
CA LYS A 69 8.93 -0.12 -15.09
C LYS A 69 8.47 -0.19 -13.63
N GLU A 70 9.13 -0.99 -12.81
CA GLU A 70 8.81 -1.09 -11.38
C GLU A 70 9.08 0.22 -10.65
N ARG A 71 10.18 0.89 -10.98
CA ARG A 71 10.49 2.22 -10.42
C ARG A 71 9.38 3.22 -10.72
N VAL A 72 8.89 3.29 -11.95
CA VAL A 72 7.75 4.14 -12.32
C VAL A 72 6.50 3.78 -11.52
N GLN A 73 6.21 2.48 -11.35
CA GLN A 73 5.05 2.03 -10.59
C GLN A 73 5.12 2.45 -9.12
N PHE A 74 6.24 2.21 -8.44
CA PHE A 74 6.39 2.59 -7.04
C PHE A 74 6.42 4.11 -6.85
N THR A 75 7.05 4.86 -7.75
CA THR A 75 7.01 6.34 -7.74
C THR A 75 5.59 6.84 -7.90
N THR A 76 4.80 6.21 -8.77
CA THR A 76 3.39 6.57 -8.95
C THR A 76 2.60 6.33 -7.65
N ILE A 77 2.80 5.20 -6.99
CA ILE A 77 2.13 4.86 -5.72
C ILE A 77 2.51 5.85 -4.60
N GLN A 78 3.80 6.18 -4.48
CA GLN A 78 4.30 7.14 -3.50
C GLN A 78 3.62 8.51 -3.66
N ASN A 79 3.47 8.98 -4.89
CA ASN A 79 2.92 10.31 -5.18
C ASN A 79 1.38 10.34 -5.23
N MET A 80 0.69 9.22 -4.96
CA MET A 80 -0.77 9.23 -4.93
C MET A 80 -1.32 10.04 -3.77
N ARG A 81 -2.41 10.77 -4.03
CA ARG A 81 -3.11 11.51 -3.00
C ARG A 81 -3.95 10.58 -2.14
N LEU A 82 -3.67 10.55 -0.85
CA LEU A 82 -4.48 9.83 0.12
C LEU A 82 -5.71 10.66 0.54
N PRO A 83 -6.84 10.02 0.84
CA PRO A 83 -8.03 10.72 1.32
C PRO A 83 -7.82 11.23 2.76
N LYS A 84 -8.53 12.31 3.10
CA LYS A 84 -8.54 12.84 4.48
C LYS A 84 -9.35 11.91 5.39
N VAL A 85 -9.10 11.96 6.69
CA VAL A 85 -9.95 11.30 7.70
C VAL A 85 -11.30 11.99 7.68
N THR A 86 -12.38 11.23 7.62
CA THR A 86 -13.76 11.75 7.57
C THR A 86 -14.67 11.12 8.61
N ARG A 87 -14.18 10.14 9.36
CA ARG A 87 -14.93 9.40 10.37
C ARG A 87 -14.08 9.18 11.61
#